data_AF-A0A954A473-F1
#
_entry.id   AF-A0A954A473-F1
#
_cell.length_a   1.000
_cell.length_b   1.000
_cell.length_c   1.000
_cell.angle_alpha   90.00
_cell.angle_beta   90.00
_cell.angle_gamma   90.00
#
_symmetry.space_group_name_H-M   'P 1'
#
loop_
_entity.id
_entity.type
_entity.pdbx_description
1 polymer ?
#
loop_
_entity_poly.entity_id
_entity_poly.type
_entity_poly.pdbx_seq_one_letter_code
_entity_poly.pdbx_strand_id
1 'polypeptide(L)'
;MARHDALVLGVLLAFPGGCGIKAAVDDTVEKAVQLIDNGIKDVLADSSNWRTTLQRVADQLPKDVSEVIRTDAQNLATRSIAQAGTEFRCNVDFLAQRAAAALRRLKARLLKQNPPPLPPGFCHVVPSSIDLKVRPASWSNVTIHGYDLDHLDRRGKRIAFAMLDARGGRHAIPEERIGRTTHYQVTLNLGAMARELHTRGIRKIVTQFDGATGTLPEIVVTPWEPTTKPDSVTLAATDYMPPRVGKGDRDFKTKNDKHMSVDTRAEIRLVGGRVIESRVFLRCREERKDWTEVSGWSPWAKAYEAPGGWSIVEVRPRANSRHTANITSKGRHQYDRPAGEVVARFEVWGDHDGDEAGTWTHVRVSWRPMQVLLKATAPDWLR
;
A
#
# COMPACT_ATOMS: atom_id res chain seq x y z
N MET A 1 76.74 -46.91 37.76
CA MET A 1 77.41 -45.67 37.32
C MET A 1 76.62 -44.51 37.90
N ALA A 2 76.97 -44.01 39.08
CA ALA A 2 77.93 -42.91 39.28
C ALA A 2 77.50 -41.63 38.54
N ARG A 3 77.36 -40.42 39.10
CA ARG A 3 77.51 -39.86 40.46
C ARG A 3 77.18 -38.36 40.34
N HIS A 4 76.79 -37.72 41.44
CA HIS A 4 76.91 -36.28 41.79
C HIS A 4 75.65 -35.43 41.92
N ASP A 5 75.44 -35.07 43.19
CA ASP A 5 74.81 -33.88 43.73
C ASP A 5 75.36 -32.56 43.16
N ALA A 6 74.50 -31.56 43.05
CA ALA A 6 74.87 -30.15 43.22
C ALA A 6 73.64 -29.35 43.66
N LEU A 7 73.56 -29.12 44.97
CA LEU A 7 72.70 -28.16 45.64
C LEU A 7 73.19 -26.74 45.28
N VAL A 8 72.36 -25.93 44.63
CA VAL A 8 72.62 -24.48 44.48
C VAL A 8 71.48 -23.70 45.10
N LEU A 9 71.84 -22.99 46.16
CA LEU A 9 71.06 -22.07 46.97
C LEU A 9 70.74 -20.81 46.13
N GLY A 10 69.48 -20.65 45.72
CA GLY A 10 68.97 -19.46 45.03
C GLY A 10 68.15 -18.59 45.97
N VAL A 11 68.72 -17.46 46.36
CA VAL A 11 68.14 -16.43 47.25
C VAL A 11 66.75 -15.97 46.75
N LEU A 12 65.71 -16.28 47.53
CA LEU A 12 64.36 -15.73 47.39
C LEU A 12 64.35 -14.31 47.96
N LEU A 13 64.58 -13.32 47.11
CA LEU A 13 64.25 -11.91 47.38
C LEU A 13 62.72 -11.77 47.35
N ALA A 14 62.09 -11.91 48.51
CA ALA A 14 60.70 -11.53 48.72
C ALA A 14 60.59 -9.99 48.69
N PHE A 15 60.09 -9.43 47.59
CA PHE A 15 59.61 -8.05 47.53
C PHE A 15 58.21 -7.98 48.16
N PRO A 16 58.00 -7.26 49.28
CA PRO A 16 56.67 -6.95 49.78
C PRO A 16 56.18 -5.67 49.08
N GLY A 17 55.75 -5.80 47.82
CA GLY A 17 55.32 -4.65 47.00
C GLY A 17 53.92 -4.78 46.37
N GLY A 18 53.19 -5.86 46.65
CA GLY A 18 51.98 -6.23 45.88
C GLY A 18 50.66 -5.57 46.29
N CYS A 19 50.56 -4.95 47.47
CA CYS A 19 49.29 -4.38 47.96
C CYS A 19 49.09 -2.88 47.66
N GLY A 20 50.16 -2.10 47.47
CA GLY A 20 50.03 -0.65 47.20
C GLY A 20 49.63 -0.32 45.75
N ILE A 21 50.07 -1.15 44.79
CA ILE A 21 49.85 -0.88 43.36
C ILE A 21 48.41 -1.21 42.94
N LYS A 22 47.80 -2.27 43.48
CA LYS A 22 46.40 -2.61 43.19
C LYS A 22 45.43 -1.52 43.70
N ALA A 23 45.62 -1.05 44.93
CA ALA A 23 44.78 0.00 45.51
C ALA A 23 44.89 1.33 44.75
N ALA A 24 46.09 1.71 44.30
CA ALA A 24 46.30 2.92 43.51
C ALA A 24 45.72 2.80 42.08
N VAL A 25 45.80 1.62 41.45
CA VAL A 25 45.23 1.37 40.12
C VAL A 25 43.69 1.32 40.16
N ASP A 26 43.11 0.75 41.22
CA ASP A 26 41.66 0.69 41.41
C ASP A 26 41.06 2.09 41.64
N ASP A 27 41.74 2.98 42.39
CA ASP A 27 41.34 4.38 42.61
C ASP A 27 41.36 5.21 41.30
N THR A 28 42.38 5.00 40.43
CA THR A 28 42.44 5.68 39.13
C THR A 28 41.32 5.26 38.18
N VAL A 29 40.97 3.97 38.15
CA VAL A 29 39.87 3.47 37.32
C VAL A 29 38.53 3.99 37.83
N GLU A 30 38.30 4.02 39.14
CA GLU A 30 37.06 4.53 39.74
C GLU A 30 36.83 6.02 39.41
N LYS A 31 37.88 6.84 39.54
CA LYS A 31 37.84 8.26 39.13
C LYS A 31 37.50 8.44 37.66
N ALA A 32 38.09 7.63 36.78
CA ALA A 32 37.80 7.68 35.35
C ALA A 32 36.36 7.25 35.03
N VAL A 33 35.84 6.21 35.70
CA VAL A 33 34.43 5.80 35.59
C VAL A 33 33.50 6.93 36.02
N GLN A 34 33.76 7.56 37.17
CA GLN A 34 32.94 8.63 37.71
C GLN A 34 32.93 9.87 36.80
N LEU A 35 34.09 10.21 36.21
CA LEU A 35 34.19 11.27 35.22
C LEU A 35 33.33 10.98 33.98
N ILE A 36 33.36 9.75 33.47
CA ILE A 36 32.56 9.34 32.32
C ILE A 36 31.06 9.35 32.66
N ASP A 37 30.66 8.87 33.84
CA ASP A 37 29.27 8.88 34.29
C ASP A 37 28.72 10.29 34.44
N ASN A 38 29.51 11.22 35.00
CA ASN A 38 29.16 12.63 35.05
C ASN A 38 29.05 13.22 33.64
N GLY A 39 29.97 12.88 32.73
CA GLY A 39 29.88 13.28 31.33
C GLY A 39 28.59 12.80 30.65
N ILE A 40 28.19 11.54 30.86
CA ILE A 40 26.92 11.01 30.34
C ILE A 40 25.74 11.79 30.90
N LYS A 41 25.73 12.06 32.21
CA LYS A 41 24.67 12.83 32.87
C LYS A 41 24.57 14.24 32.31
N ASP A 42 25.70 14.93 32.16
CA ASP A 42 25.75 16.31 31.67
C ASP A 42 25.30 16.41 30.21
N VAL A 43 25.76 15.52 29.34
CA VAL A 43 25.34 15.48 27.92
C VAL A 43 23.83 15.26 27.80
N LEU A 44 23.23 14.44 28.66
CA LEU A 44 21.80 14.15 28.63
C LEU A 44 20.96 15.24 29.30
N ALA A 45 21.52 15.98 30.27
CA ALA A 45 20.86 17.09 30.94
C ALA A 45 20.88 18.37 30.10
N ASP A 46 21.96 18.61 29.35
CA ASP A 46 22.13 19.75 28.47
C ASP A 46 22.77 19.32 27.15
N SER A 47 21.91 18.93 26.21
CA SER A 47 22.32 18.44 24.90
C SER A 47 23.11 19.49 24.13
N SER A 48 22.85 20.79 24.33
CA SER A 48 23.52 21.87 23.60
C SER A 48 25.03 21.91 23.85
N ASN A 49 25.44 21.47 25.04
CA ASN A 49 26.82 21.46 25.51
C ASN A 49 27.56 20.14 25.28
N TRP A 50 27.00 19.22 24.48
CA TRP A 50 27.57 17.89 24.26
C TRP A 50 29.06 17.91 23.87
N ARG A 51 29.46 18.89 23.05
CA ARG A 51 30.83 19.04 22.55
C ARG A 51 31.80 19.37 23.68
N THR A 52 31.45 20.40 24.46
CA THR A 52 32.22 20.85 25.62
C THR A 52 32.34 19.72 26.64
N THR A 53 31.27 18.96 26.86
CA THR A 53 31.30 17.81 27.77
C THR A 53 32.21 16.69 27.27
N LEU A 54 32.18 16.36 25.97
CA LEU A 54 33.09 15.35 25.41
C LEU A 54 34.56 15.78 25.50
N GLN A 55 34.87 17.05 25.22
CA GLN A 55 36.22 17.61 25.37
C GLN A 55 36.68 17.57 26.82
N ARG A 56 35.83 18.00 27.75
CA ARG A 56 36.10 17.93 29.20
C ARG A 56 36.41 16.51 29.66
N VAL A 57 35.62 15.51 29.23
CA VAL A 57 35.89 14.10 29.56
C VAL A 57 37.22 13.65 28.97
N ALA A 58 37.53 14.00 27.71
CA ALA A 58 38.80 13.63 27.08
C ALA A 58 40.02 14.24 27.79
N ASP A 59 39.92 15.48 28.24
CA ASP A 59 41.01 16.23 28.87
C ASP A 59 41.24 15.84 30.34
N GLN A 60 40.18 15.48 31.06
CA GLN A 60 40.22 15.16 32.50
C GLN A 60 40.45 13.67 32.80
N LEU A 61 40.52 12.81 31.77
CA LEU A 61 40.85 11.39 31.97
C LEU A 61 42.25 11.27 32.60
N PRO A 62 42.42 10.48 33.68
CA PRO A 62 43.71 10.34 34.34
C PRO A 62 44.79 9.83 33.36
N LYS A 63 46.01 10.35 33.49
CA LYS A 63 47.13 10.02 32.58
C LYS A 63 47.53 8.54 32.62
N ASP A 64 47.26 7.90 33.74
CA ASP A 64 47.60 6.49 34.02
C ASP A 64 46.56 5.53 33.42
N VAL A 65 45.43 6.05 32.93
CA VAL A 65 44.52 5.28 32.07
C VAL A 65 45.16 5.11 30.70
N SER A 66 45.10 3.88 30.16
CA SER A 66 45.69 3.49 28.87
C SER A 66 45.53 4.58 27.80
N GLU A 67 46.65 4.97 27.18
CA GLU A 67 46.72 5.98 26.11
C GLU A 67 45.70 5.72 24.98
N VAL A 68 45.40 4.46 24.72
CA VAL A 68 44.36 3.99 23.77
C VAL A 68 42.98 4.56 24.10
N ILE A 69 42.58 4.61 25.38
CA ILE A 69 41.28 5.08 25.84
C ILE A 69 41.16 6.60 25.69
N ARG A 70 42.25 7.32 25.96
CA ARG A 70 42.34 8.77 25.78
C ARG A 70 42.31 9.16 24.30
N THR A 71 43.03 8.43 23.46
CA THR A 71 42.95 8.56 21.99
C THR A 71 41.55 8.24 21.47
N ASP A 72 40.87 7.23 22.01
CA ASP A 72 39.48 6.91 21.67
C ASP A 72 38.51 8.07 22.02
N ALA A 73 38.66 8.68 23.20
CA ALA A 73 37.84 9.82 23.64
C ALA A 73 38.07 11.08 22.77
N GLN A 74 39.33 11.38 22.44
CA GLN A 74 39.69 12.50 21.57
C GLN A 74 39.19 12.26 20.13
N ASN A 75 39.38 11.04 19.61
CA ASN A 75 38.88 10.66 18.30
C ASN A 75 37.34 10.70 18.23
N LEU A 76 36.65 10.38 19.33
CA LEU A 76 35.20 10.48 19.43
C LEU A 76 34.75 11.94 19.33
N ALA A 77 35.38 12.84 20.09
CA ALA A 77 35.06 14.27 20.06
C ALA A 77 35.30 14.86 18.66
N THR A 78 36.48 14.62 18.08
CA THR A 78 36.85 15.14 16.76
C THR A 78 35.96 14.57 15.64
N ARG A 79 35.69 13.26 15.63
CA ARG A 79 34.81 12.64 14.62
C ARG A 79 33.38 13.13 14.72
N SER A 80 32.85 13.29 15.93
CA SER A 80 31.48 13.78 16.14
C SER A 80 31.31 15.23 15.67
N ILE A 81 32.34 16.07 15.82
CA ILE A 81 32.33 17.47 15.36
C ILE A 81 32.43 17.54 13.83
N ALA A 82 33.39 16.82 13.23
CA ALA A 82 33.61 16.84 11.79
C ALA A 82 32.39 16.29 11.00
N GLN A 83 31.71 15.28 11.56
CA GLN A 83 30.53 14.65 10.95
C GLN A 83 29.27 15.51 11.05
N ALA A 84 29.19 16.42 12.04
CA ALA A 84 28.04 17.32 12.20
C ALA A 84 27.98 18.44 11.14
N GLY A 85 29.08 18.74 10.44
CA GLY A 85 29.22 19.95 9.61
C GLY A 85 28.80 19.83 8.14
N THR A 86 28.73 18.63 7.55
CA THR A 86 28.54 18.48 6.08
C THR A 86 27.37 17.60 5.64
N GLU A 87 26.88 16.68 6.48
CA GLU A 87 25.81 15.73 6.09
C GLU A 87 24.67 15.61 7.14
N PHE A 88 24.81 16.26 8.29
CA PHE A 88 23.98 15.97 9.46
C PHE A 88 22.72 16.84 9.52
N ARG A 89 21.55 16.23 9.29
CA ARG A 89 20.23 16.90 9.34
C ARG A 89 19.51 16.77 10.69
N CYS A 90 20.18 16.21 11.70
CA CYS A 90 19.57 15.92 13.00
C CYS A 90 19.68 17.09 13.98
N ASN A 91 18.79 17.14 14.98
CA ASN A 91 18.86 18.11 16.06
C ASN A 91 20.02 17.80 17.03
N VAL A 92 20.31 18.76 17.93
CA VAL A 92 21.42 18.66 18.88
C VAL A 92 21.20 17.57 19.93
N ASP A 93 19.94 17.30 20.33
CA ASP A 93 19.59 16.20 21.24
C ASP A 93 20.05 14.83 20.71
N PHE A 94 19.96 14.64 19.41
CA PHE A 94 20.37 13.40 18.77
C PHE A 94 21.90 13.20 18.77
N LEU A 95 22.67 14.29 18.66
CA LEU A 95 24.12 14.26 18.85
C LEU A 95 24.49 13.97 20.31
N ALA A 96 23.75 14.52 21.27
CA ALA A 96 23.93 14.25 22.69
C ALA A 96 23.67 12.75 23.02
N GLN A 97 22.63 12.14 22.46
CA GLN A 97 22.38 10.71 22.63
C GLN A 97 23.52 9.85 22.07
N ARG A 98 24.06 10.21 20.89
CA ARG A 98 25.23 9.53 20.29
C ARG A 98 26.46 9.65 21.17
N ALA A 99 26.74 10.86 21.68
CA ALA A 99 27.84 11.14 22.59
C ALA A 99 27.72 10.31 23.88
N ALA A 100 26.53 10.25 24.48
CA ALA A 100 26.26 9.42 25.66
C ALA A 100 26.46 7.92 25.38
N ALA A 101 26.02 7.41 24.23
CA ALA A 101 26.24 6.01 23.84
C ALA A 101 27.73 5.68 23.67
N ALA A 102 28.51 6.59 23.09
CA ALA A 102 29.95 6.42 22.95
C ALA A 102 30.70 6.48 24.29
N LEU A 103 30.30 7.39 25.20
CA LEU A 103 30.83 7.44 26.56
C LEU A 103 30.53 6.14 27.34
N ARG A 104 29.32 5.58 27.22
CA ARG A 104 28.97 4.27 27.82
C ARG A 104 29.87 3.15 27.32
N ARG A 105 30.23 3.16 26.04
CA ARG A 105 31.18 2.18 25.47
C ARG A 105 32.59 2.38 25.99
N LEU A 106 33.03 3.62 26.13
CA LEU A 106 34.32 3.95 26.73
C LEU A 106 34.40 3.42 28.17
N LYS A 107 33.36 3.66 28.97
CA LYS A 107 33.22 3.10 30.33
C LYS A 107 33.30 1.57 30.33
N ALA A 108 32.58 0.89 29.44
CA ALA A 108 32.62 -0.56 29.36
C ALA A 108 34.03 -1.09 29.04
N ARG A 109 34.75 -0.45 28.10
CA ARG A 109 36.15 -0.81 27.78
C ARG A 109 37.07 -0.61 28.98
N LEU A 110 36.92 0.51 29.69
CA LEU A 110 37.68 0.82 30.90
C LEU A 110 37.48 -0.26 31.98
N LEU A 111 36.23 -0.73 32.14
CA LEU A 111 35.86 -1.80 33.06
C LEU A 111 36.16 -3.22 32.54
N LYS A 112 36.80 -3.35 31.37
CA LYS A 112 37.02 -4.64 30.67
C LYS A 112 35.73 -5.44 30.46
N GLN A 113 34.60 -4.75 30.30
CA GLN A 113 33.30 -5.31 29.99
C GLN A 113 33.05 -5.29 28.48
N ASN A 114 32.15 -6.15 28.01
CA ASN A 114 31.70 -6.12 26.63
C ASN A 114 30.97 -4.80 26.36
N PRO A 115 31.44 -3.97 25.41
CA PRO A 115 30.77 -2.72 25.10
C PRO A 115 29.35 -2.96 24.59
N PRO A 116 28.37 -2.14 25.01
CA PRO A 116 27.04 -2.24 24.44
C PRO A 116 27.08 -2.01 22.92
N PRO A 117 26.25 -2.73 22.13
CA PRO A 117 26.10 -2.45 20.71
C PRO A 117 25.63 -1.01 20.52
N LEU A 118 26.07 -0.36 19.44
CA LEU A 118 25.53 0.94 19.05
C LEU A 118 24.32 0.67 18.16
N PRO A 119 23.07 0.79 18.67
CA PRO A 119 21.93 0.75 17.79
C PRO A 119 21.99 1.94 16.84
N PRO A 120 21.49 1.79 15.60
CA PRO A 120 21.33 2.92 14.72
C PRO A 120 20.42 3.97 15.37
N GLY A 121 20.87 5.21 15.33
CA GLY A 121 20.02 6.34 15.64
C GLY A 121 19.31 6.78 14.36
N PHE A 122 18.05 7.18 14.47
CA PHE A 122 17.32 7.81 13.37
C PHE A 122 16.73 9.13 13.83
N CYS A 123 16.80 10.15 12.97
CA CYS A 123 16.39 11.51 13.34
C CYS A 123 15.37 12.12 12.39
N HIS A 124 15.46 11.82 11.09
CA HIS A 124 14.63 12.49 10.10
C HIS A 124 14.32 11.58 8.91
N VAL A 125 13.14 11.73 8.33
CA VAL A 125 12.66 10.95 7.19
C VAL A 125 11.99 11.85 6.17
N VAL A 126 12.34 11.69 4.90
CA VAL A 126 11.85 12.53 3.80
C VAL A 126 11.43 11.66 2.61
N PRO A 127 10.15 11.68 2.21
CA PRO A 127 9.03 12.28 2.93
C PRO A 127 8.72 11.51 4.23
N SER A 128 8.14 12.19 5.22
CA SER A 128 7.75 11.57 6.51
C SER A 128 6.52 10.67 6.39
N SER A 129 5.79 10.73 5.27
CA SER A 129 4.64 9.90 4.96
C SER A 129 4.55 9.62 3.45
N ILE A 130 3.79 8.59 3.11
CA ILE A 130 3.48 8.21 1.74
C ILE A 130 1.98 8.38 1.54
N ASP A 131 1.59 9.23 0.60
CA ASP A 131 0.18 9.40 0.24
C ASP A 131 -0.11 8.73 -1.10
N LEU A 132 -0.86 7.63 -1.06
CA LEU A 132 -1.25 6.89 -2.27
C LEU A 132 -2.33 7.63 -3.09
N LYS A 133 -2.87 8.75 -2.59
CA LYS A 133 -3.78 9.62 -3.34
C LYS A 133 -3.05 10.41 -4.44
N VAL A 134 -1.74 10.61 -4.31
CA VAL A 134 -0.90 11.32 -5.30
C VAL A 134 0.01 10.36 -6.07
N ARG A 135 0.62 10.86 -7.16
CA ARG A 135 1.46 10.03 -8.04
C ARG A 135 2.74 9.56 -7.34
N PRO A 136 3.23 8.33 -7.61
CA PRO A 136 4.43 7.78 -6.98
C PRO A 136 5.68 8.64 -7.08
N ALA A 137 5.82 9.46 -8.12
CA ALA A 137 6.98 10.34 -8.29
C ALA A 137 7.25 11.22 -7.07
N SER A 138 6.23 11.64 -6.30
CA SER A 138 6.38 12.52 -5.13
C SER A 138 6.86 11.80 -3.86
N TRP A 139 6.82 10.46 -3.81
CA TRP A 139 7.21 9.66 -2.64
C TRP A 139 8.06 8.43 -2.98
N SER A 140 8.45 8.29 -4.25
CA SER A 140 9.18 7.15 -4.80
C SER A 140 10.51 6.87 -4.10
N ASN A 141 11.14 7.89 -3.53
CA ASN A 141 12.35 7.77 -2.73
C ASN A 141 12.07 8.28 -1.32
N VAL A 142 12.25 7.42 -0.33
CA VAL A 142 12.20 7.80 1.08
C VAL A 142 13.62 7.80 1.64
N THR A 143 14.14 8.97 1.95
CA THR A 143 15.47 9.15 2.53
C THR A 143 15.35 9.23 4.04
N ILE A 144 16.13 8.41 4.72
CA ILE A 144 16.18 8.26 6.16
C ILE A 144 17.56 8.71 6.61
N HIS A 145 17.58 9.68 7.52
CA HIS A 145 18.78 10.25 8.10
C HIS A 145 18.95 9.80 9.55
N GLY A 146 20.19 9.53 9.93
CA GLY A 146 20.54 8.96 11.22
C GLY A 146 22.04 8.88 11.41
N TYR A 147 22.50 8.00 12.29
CA TYR A 147 23.90 7.58 12.42
C TYR A 147 23.96 6.07 12.61
N ASP A 148 25.14 5.49 12.40
CA ASP A 148 25.36 4.04 12.53
C ASP A 148 24.40 3.22 11.63
N LEU A 149 23.96 3.80 10.50
CA LEU A 149 22.96 3.18 9.61
C LEU A 149 23.53 2.04 8.75
N ASP A 150 24.85 1.90 8.71
CA ASP A 150 25.60 0.86 8.03
C ASP A 150 26.06 -0.27 8.98
N HIS A 151 25.87 -0.11 10.29
CA HIS A 151 26.30 -1.09 11.29
C HIS A 151 25.53 -2.41 11.16
N LEU A 152 26.24 -3.48 11.52
CA LEU A 152 25.68 -4.82 11.65
C LEU A 152 25.23 -5.05 13.08
N ASP A 153 24.13 -5.77 13.24
CA ASP A 153 23.69 -6.28 14.54
C ASP A 153 24.63 -7.40 15.06
N ARG A 154 24.33 -7.93 16.25
CA ARG A 154 25.11 -9.00 16.88
C ARG A 154 25.13 -10.30 16.08
N ARG A 155 24.23 -10.45 15.10
CA ARG A 155 24.10 -11.61 14.21
C ARG A 155 24.68 -11.32 12.82
N GLY A 156 25.35 -10.19 12.63
CA GLY A 156 25.94 -9.80 11.34
C GLY A 156 24.92 -9.29 10.32
N LYS A 157 23.71 -8.91 10.74
CA LYS A 157 22.65 -8.42 9.84
C LYS A 157 22.60 -6.89 9.81
N ARG A 158 22.34 -6.34 8.63
CA ARG A 158 22.07 -4.91 8.44
C ARG A 158 20.67 -4.55 8.94
N ILE A 159 20.43 -3.25 9.12
CA ILE A 159 19.09 -2.69 9.35
C ILE A 159 18.17 -3.11 8.21
N ALA A 160 17.07 -3.77 8.52
CA ALA A 160 16.07 -4.16 7.54
C ALA A 160 14.85 -3.23 7.60
N PHE A 161 14.09 -3.18 6.52
CA PHE A 161 12.85 -2.43 6.43
C PHE A 161 11.71 -3.37 6.02
N ALA A 162 10.53 -3.12 6.56
CA ALA A 162 9.35 -3.92 6.27
C ALA A 162 8.11 -3.05 6.12
N MET A 163 7.24 -3.44 5.21
CA MET A 163 5.90 -2.90 5.05
C MET A 163 4.94 -3.67 5.94
N LEU A 164 4.07 -2.97 6.65
CA LEU A 164 2.99 -3.54 7.46
C LEU A 164 1.66 -3.23 6.80
N ASP A 165 0.87 -4.27 6.53
CA ASP A 165 -0.51 -4.12 6.05
C ASP A 165 -1.50 -3.83 7.20
N ALA A 166 -2.75 -3.53 6.84
CA ALA A 166 -3.81 -3.22 7.81
C ALA A 166 -4.15 -4.37 8.77
N ARG A 167 -3.72 -5.61 8.47
CA ARG A 167 -3.92 -6.80 9.32
C ARG A 167 -2.68 -7.15 10.14
N GLY A 168 -1.63 -6.32 10.08
CA GLY A 168 -0.35 -6.58 10.73
C GLY A 168 0.54 -7.57 9.98
N GLY A 169 0.15 -7.97 8.75
CA GLY A 169 1.00 -8.77 7.89
C GLY A 169 2.26 -8.01 7.50
N ARG A 170 3.40 -8.69 7.57
CA ARG A 170 4.73 -8.10 7.40
C ARG A 170 5.34 -8.55 6.09
N HIS A 171 5.76 -7.59 5.28
CA HIS A 171 6.35 -7.81 3.96
C HIS A 171 7.71 -7.12 3.92
N ALA A 172 8.79 -7.89 3.76
CA ALA A 172 10.14 -7.32 3.73
C ALA A 172 10.31 -6.41 2.51
N ILE A 173 11.00 -5.29 2.69
CA ILE A 173 11.52 -4.49 1.57
C ILE A 173 12.82 -5.18 1.10
N PRO A 174 12.91 -5.58 -0.16
CA PRO A 174 14.11 -6.26 -0.68
C PRO A 174 15.37 -5.37 -0.59
N GLU A 175 16.54 -5.97 -0.37
CA GLU A 175 17.79 -5.22 -0.17
C GLU A 175 18.19 -4.42 -1.42
N GLU A 176 17.85 -4.86 -2.62
CA GLU A 176 18.08 -4.12 -3.87
C GLU A 176 17.26 -2.82 -3.98
N ARG A 177 16.28 -2.63 -3.08
CA ARG A 177 15.50 -1.38 -2.95
C ARG A 177 16.04 -0.46 -1.86
N ILE A 178 17.12 -0.85 -1.17
CA ILE A 178 17.69 -0.12 -0.05
C ILE A 178 19.06 0.42 -0.47
N GLY A 179 19.11 1.70 -0.83
CA GLY A 179 20.34 2.42 -1.10
C GLY A 179 21.03 2.84 0.19
N ARG A 180 22.13 2.19 0.56
CA ARG A 180 22.96 2.56 1.71
C ARG A 180 24.12 3.40 1.22
N THR A 181 23.92 4.72 1.17
CA THR A 181 24.89 5.63 0.56
C THR A 181 26.00 6.02 1.52
N THR A 182 25.66 6.27 2.79
CA THR A 182 26.61 6.66 3.83
C THR A 182 26.22 6.06 5.17
N HIS A 183 27.10 6.19 6.14
CA HIS A 183 26.83 5.84 7.54
C HIS A 183 25.67 6.67 8.17
N TYR A 184 25.27 7.78 7.54
CA TYR A 184 24.24 8.71 8.01
C TYR A 184 22.94 8.68 7.19
N GLN A 185 22.93 7.96 6.06
CA GLN A 185 21.82 8.02 5.13
C GLN A 185 21.49 6.66 4.51
N VAL A 186 20.20 6.33 4.53
CA VAL A 186 19.60 5.21 3.79
C VAL A 186 18.46 5.76 2.93
N THR A 187 18.38 5.32 1.68
CA THR A 187 17.29 5.68 0.76
C THR A 187 16.51 4.42 0.37
N LEU A 188 15.21 4.42 0.60
CA LEU A 188 14.29 3.38 0.15
C LEU A 188 13.72 3.77 -1.22
N ASN A 189 13.90 2.92 -2.23
CA ASN A 189 13.28 3.09 -3.54
C ASN A 189 11.95 2.33 -3.59
N LEU A 190 10.86 3.07 -3.37
CA LEU A 190 9.49 2.58 -3.30
C LEU A 190 8.70 2.78 -4.59
N GLY A 191 9.26 3.49 -5.59
CA GLY A 191 8.54 3.81 -6.83
C GLY A 191 8.05 2.56 -7.57
N ALA A 192 8.90 1.54 -7.69
CA ALA A 192 8.54 0.25 -8.29
C ALA A 192 7.62 -0.60 -7.38
N MET A 193 7.50 -0.26 -6.10
CA MET A 193 6.65 -0.94 -5.13
C MET A 193 5.26 -0.29 -5.01
N ALA A 194 4.96 0.74 -5.80
CA ALA A 194 3.70 1.48 -5.72
C ALA A 194 2.45 0.59 -5.85
N ARG A 195 2.47 -0.35 -6.81
CA ARG A 195 1.40 -1.34 -6.98
C ARG A 195 1.26 -2.19 -5.72
N GLU A 196 2.37 -2.68 -5.17
CA GLU A 196 2.38 -3.52 -3.99
C GLU A 196 1.86 -2.79 -2.74
N LEU A 197 2.29 -1.55 -2.52
CA LEU A 197 1.80 -0.68 -1.44
C LEU A 197 0.27 -0.56 -1.48
N HIS A 198 -0.29 -0.38 -2.68
CA HIS A 198 -1.73 -0.28 -2.89
C HIS A 198 -2.45 -1.64 -2.73
N THR A 199 -2.04 -2.67 -3.48
CA THR A 199 -2.77 -3.95 -3.53
C THR A 199 -2.71 -4.73 -2.23
N ARG A 200 -1.62 -4.61 -1.46
CA ARG A 200 -1.51 -5.24 -0.14
C ARG A 200 -2.17 -4.41 0.97
N GLY A 201 -2.58 -3.17 0.69
CA GLY A 201 -3.16 -2.29 1.70
C GLY A 201 -2.15 -1.93 2.79
N ILE A 202 -0.91 -1.60 2.41
CA ILE A 202 0.13 -1.19 3.34
C ILE A 202 -0.31 0.08 4.09
N ARG A 203 0.01 0.12 5.39
CA ARG A 203 -0.31 1.21 6.31
C ARG A 203 0.92 1.85 6.93
N LYS A 204 2.00 1.09 7.07
CA LYS A 204 3.25 1.59 7.65
C LYS A 204 4.46 0.96 6.97
N ILE A 205 5.57 1.68 6.96
CA ILE A 205 6.91 1.12 6.75
C ILE A 205 7.66 1.28 8.06
N VAL A 206 8.29 0.20 8.51
CA VAL A 206 8.99 0.13 9.79
C VAL A 206 10.40 -0.40 9.60
N THR A 207 11.28 -0.02 10.51
CA THR A 207 12.64 -0.52 10.62
C THR A 207 12.74 -1.72 11.55
N GLN A 208 13.80 -2.51 11.34
CA GLN A 208 14.16 -3.62 12.18
C GLN A 208 15.67 -3.70 12.36
N PHE A 209 16.09 -3.81 13.62
CA PHE A 209 17.50 -3.98 13.99
C PHE A 209 17.61 -4.86 15.24
N ASP A 210 18.55 -5.82 15.25
CA ASP A 210 18.78 -6.77 16.36
C ASP A 210 17.51 -7.50 16.82
N GLY A 211 16.62 -7.84 15.89
CA GLY A 211 15.33 -8.49 16.17
C GLY A 211 14.26 -7.58 16.77
N ALA A 212 14.62 -6.39 17.25
CA ALA A 212 13.66 -5.38 17.70
C ALA A 212 12.96 -4.74 16.50
N THR A 213 11.64 -4.65 16.58
CA THR A 213 10.80 -3.88 15.66
C THR A 213 10.38 -2.61 16.38
N GLY A 214 10.45 -1.45 15.73
CA GLY A 214 9.90 -0.21 16.28
C GLY A 214 10.89 0.78 16.89
N THR A 215 12.21 0.60 16.72
CA THR A 215 13.14 1.73 16.85
C THR A 215 12.98 2.59 15.60
N LEU A 216 12.14 3.64 15.69
CA LEU A 216 11.85 4.68 14.68
C LEU A 216 12.93 4.76 13.59
N PRO A 217 12.60 4.94 12.29
CA PRO A 217 11.38 5.58 11.84
C PRO A 217 10.21 4.66 11.53
N GLU A 218 9.01 5.20 11.75
CA GLU A 218 7.77 4.72 11.13
C GLU A 218 7.34 5.71 10.05
N ILE A 219 7.13 5.22 8.82
CA ILE A 219 6.58 6.01 7.72
C ILE A 219 5.13 5.59 7.54
N VAL A 220 4.19 6.52 7.74
CA VAL A 220 2.75 6.25 7.56
C VAL A 220 2.41 6.22 6.08
N VAL A 221 1.62 5.24 5.67
CA VAL A 221 1.08 5.11 4.31
C VAL A 221 -0.42 5.40 4.33
N THR A 222 -0.80 6.54 3.78
CA THR A 222 -2.20 6.94 3.62
C THR A 222 -2.80 6.22 2.41
N PRO A 223 -3.88 5.43 2.58
CA PRO A 223 -4.50 4.72 1.48
C PRO A 223 -5.11 5.67 0.43
N TRP A 224 -5.14 5.16 -0.80
CA TRP A 224 -6.03 5.69 -1.82
C TRP A 224 -7.48 5.31 -1.50
N GLU A 225 -8.40 6.22 -1.79
CA GLU A 225 -9.84 6.03 -1.60
C GLU A 225 -10.53 6.12 -2.96
N PRO A 226 -11.42 5.17 -3.31
CA PRO A 226 -12.18 5.23 -4.54
C PRO A 226 -13.04 6.48 -4.65
N THR A 227 -12.91 7.19 -5.75
CA THR A 227 -13.83 8.28 -6.11
C THR A 227 -15.02 7.74 -6.90
N THR A 228 -16.15 8.43 -6.78
CA THR A 228 -17.35 8.16 -7.57
C THR A 228 -17.66 9.30 -8.52
N LYS A 229 -18.26 8.99 -9.67
CA LYS A 229 -18.79 9.99 -10.59
C LYS A 229 -20.08 9.51 -11.26
N PRO A 230 -21.11 10.38 -11.39
CA PRO A 230 -22.26 10.07 -12.22
C PRO A 230 -21.86 10.15 -13.70
N ASP A 231 -22.52 9.36 -14.53
CA ASP A 231 -22.39 9.39 -15.99
C ASP A 231 -23.74 9.08 -16.64
N SER A 232 -24.00 9.66 -17.82
CA SER A 232 -25.24 9.44 -18.56
C SER A 232 -24.96 8.68 -19.84
N VAL A 233 -25.59 7.51 -19.97
CA VAL A 233 -25.34 6.58 -21.07
C VAL A 233 -26.60 6.40 -21.91
N THR A 234 -26.46 6.56 -23.22
CA THR A 234 -27.55 6.27 -24.17
C THR A 234 -27.28 4.93 -24.81
N LEU A 235 -28.23 4.00 -24.68
CA LEU A 235 -28.11 2.68 -25.30
C LEU A 235 -28.65 2.74 -26.73
N ALA A 236 -28.01 2.02 -27.65
CA ALA A 236 -28.53 1.84 -29.00
C ALA A 236 -29.86 1.08 -28.96
N ALA A 237 -30.77 1.41 -29.89
CA ALA A 237 -32.04 0.69 -30.01
C ALA A 237 -31.80 -0.80 -30.29
N THR A 238 -32.67 -1.66 -29.75
CA THR A 238 -32.60 -3.11 -29.96
C THR A 238 -33.72 -3.54 -30.88
N ASP A 239 -33.38 -4.21 -31.97
CA ASP A 239 -34.34 -4.81 -32.90
C ASP A 239 -34.32 -6.34 -32.74
N TYR A 240 -35.49 -6.96 -32.69
CA TYR A 240 -35.59 -8.40 -32.52
C TYR A 240 -36.83 -9.00 -33.17
N MET A 241 -36.59 -9.98 -34.04
CA MET A 241 -37.60 -10.80 -34.68
C MET A 241 -37.60 -12.20 -34.03
N PRO A 242 -38.60 -12.55 -33.22
CA PRO A 242 -38.70 -13.88 -32.63
C PRO A 242 -38.95 -14.96 -33.68
N PRO A 243 -38.54 -16.21 -33.40
CA PRO A 243 -38.93 -17.34 -34.23
C PRO A 243 -40.45 -17.58 -34.13
N ARG A 244 -40.99 -18.18 -35.18
CA ARG A 244 -42.33 -18.75 -35.14
C ARG A 244 -42.39 -19.87 -34.11
N VAL A 245 -43.49 -19.89 -33.36
CA VAL A 245 -43.84 -20.99 -32.45
C VAL A 245 -45.22 -21.52 -32.84
N GLY A 246 -45.42 -22.83 -32.80
CA GLY A 246 -46.71 -23.43 -33.14
C GLY A 246 -46.98 -23.65 -34.63
N LYS A 247 -48.21 -24.10 -34.94
CA LYS A 247 -48.59 -24.73 -36.22
C LYS A 247 -49.41 -23.84 -37.18
N GLY A 248 -49.62 -22.56 -36.88
CA GLY A 248 -50.42 -21.67 -37.73
C GLY A 248 -49.88 -21.42 -39.14
N ASP A 249 -50.65 -20.71 -39.94
CA ASP A 249 -50.37 -20.52 -41.37
C ASP A 249 -49.32 -19.44 -41.66
N ARG A 250 -48.79 -18.77 -40.62
CA ARG A 250 -47.73 -17.72 -40.66
C ARG A 250 -48.23 -16.31 -40.96
N ASP A 251 -49.49 -16.19 -41.33
CA ASP A 251 -50.19 -14.94 -41.62
C ASP A 251 -50.93 -14.50 -40.35
N PHE A 252 -50.68 -13.28 -39.87
CA PHE A 252 -51.46 -12.69 -38.78
C PHE A 252 -52.64 -11.91 -39.35
N LYS A 253 -53.87 -12.33 -39.09
CA LYS A 253 -55.09 -11.70 -39.62
C LYS A 253 -55.76 -10.77 -38.61
N THR A 254 -55.41 -9.49 -38.66
CA THR A 254 -56.04 -8.43 -37.87
C THR A 254 -57.10 -7.70 -38.71
N LYS A 255 -58.37 -7.82 -38.31
CA LYS A 255 -59.49 -7.08 -38.92
C LYS A 255 -60.69 -7.07 -37.98
N ASN A 256 -61.29 -5.89 -37.78
CA ASN A 256 -62.49 -5.69 -36.96
C ASN A 256 -62.33 -6.29 -35.54
N ASP A 257 -63.02 -7.39 -35.26
CA ASP A 257 -63.04 -8.10 -33.97
C ASP A 257 -61.97 -9.19 -33.85
N LYS A 258 -61.21 -9.44 -34.92
CA LYS A 258 -60.01 -10.29 -34.91
C LYS A 258 -58.80 -9.45 -34.50
N HIS A 259 -58.18 -9.86 -33.41
CA HIS A 259 -56.98 -9.20 -32.89
C HIS A 259 -55.84 -10.19 -32.74
N MET A 260 -54.64 -9.63 -32.78
CA MET A 260 -53.42 -10.29 -32.37
C MET A 260 -53.07 -9.77 -30.98
N SER A 261 -52.86 -10.69 -30.03
CA SER A 261 -52.35 -10.35 -28.71
C SER A 261 -50.86 -10.14 -28.77
N VAL A 262 -50.36 -9.13 -28.04
CA VAL A 262 -48.96 -8.74 -27.98
C VAL A 262 -48.51 -8.73 -26.52
N ASP A 263 -47.40 -9.38 -26.20
CA ASP A 263 -46.66 -9.24 -24.93
C ASP A 263 -45.20 -8.92 -25.25
N THR A 264 -44.78 -7.70 -24.90
CA THR A 264 -43.41 -7.24 -25.07
C THR A 264 -42.75 -7.02 -23.72
N ARG A 265 -41.48 -7.41 -23.61
CA ARG A 265 -40.68 -7.17 -22.41
C ARG A 265 -39.28 -6.74 -22.79
N ALA A 266 -38.65 -5.98 -21.90
CA ALA A 266 -37.26 -5.58 -22.05
C ALA A 266 -36.59 -5.55 -20.69
N GLU A 267 -35.38 -6.10 -20.65
CA GLU A 267 -34.62 -6.28 -19.42
C GLU A 267 -33.19 -5.80 -19.61
N ILE A 268 -32.61 -5.34 -18.51
CA ILE A 268 -31.18 -5.11 -18.40
C ILE A 268 -30.59 -5.90 -17.23
N ARG A 269 -29.29 -6.17 -17.31
CA ARG A 269 -28.53 -6.71 -16.18
C ARG A 269 -27.12 -6.14 -16.13
N LEU A 270 -26.56 -6.07 -14.93
CA LEU A 270 -25.18 -5.71 -14.70
C LEU A 270 -24.33 -6.98 -14.58
N VAL A 271 -23.35 -7.13 -15.47
CA VAL A 271 -22.41 -8.27 -15.50
C VAL A 271 -21.03 -7.81 -15.05
N GLY A 272 -20.46 -8.52 -14.08
CA GLY A 272 -19.11 -8.27 -13.57
C GLY A 272 -18.88 -6.86 -13.02
N GLY A 273 -19.95 -6.12 -12.67
CA GLY A 273 -19.85 -4.74 -12.22
C GLY A 273 -19.29 -3.78 -13.27
N ARG A 274 -19.26 -4.14 -14.56
CA ARG A 274 -18.67 -3.32 -15.63
C ARG A 274 -19.52 -3.22 -16.89
N VAL A 275 -20.35 -4.22 -17.17
CA VAL A 275 -21.07 -4.33 -18.43
C VAL A 275 -22.57 -4.30 -18.15
N ILE A 276 -23.29 -3.41 -18.82
CA ILE A 276 -24.75 -3.48 -18.90
C ILE A 276 -25.09 -4.27 -20.15
N GLU A 277 -25.80 -5.38 -19.96
CA GLU A 277 -26.39 -6.15 -21.05
C GLU A 277 -27.89 -5.89 -21.10
N SER A 278 -28.46 -5.97 -22.30
CA SER A 278 -29.90 -5.88 -22.52
C SER A 278 -30.41 -7.06 -23.33
N ARG A 279 -31.70 -7.35 -23.17
CA ARG A 279 -32.44 -8.28 -24.03
C ARG A 279 -33.90 -7.87 -24.12
N VAL A 280 -34.56 -8.36 -25.16
CA VAL A 280 -35.96 -8.05 -25.45
C VAL A 280 -36.73 -9.33 -25.71
N PHE A 281 -38.01 -9.31 -25.36
CA PHE A 281 -38.97 -10.38 -25.61
C PHE A 281 -40.10 -9.85 -26.46
N LEU A 282 -40.52 -10.66 -27.42
CA LEU A 282 -41.77 -10.45 -28.13
C LEU A 282 -42.53 -11.77 -28.15
N ARG A 283 -43.81 -11.68 -27.84
CA ARG A 283 -44.81 -12.68 -28.17
C ARG A 283 -45.96 -12.02 -28.91
N CYS A 284 -46.31 -12.55 -30.07
CA CYS A 284 -47.49 -12.17 -30.82
C CYS A 284 -48.29 -13.43 -31.13
N ARG A 285 -49.60 -13.42 -30.88
CA ARG A 285 -50.46 -14.58 -31.11
C ARG A 285 -51.81 -14.16 -31.69
N GLU A 286 -52.27 -14.87 -32.71
CA GLU A 286 -53.67 -14.80 -33.11
C GLU A 286 -54.56 -15.50 -32.08
N GLU A 287 -55.61 -14.81 -31.63
CA GLU A 287 -56.54 -15.38 -30.65
C GLU A 287 -57.73 -16.09 -31.30
N ARG A 288 -57.80 -16.12 -32.65
CA ARG A 288 -58.92 -16.71 -33.39
C ARG A 288 -58.48 -17.32 -34.72
N LYS A 289 -58.66 -18.64 -34.83
CA LYS A 289 -58.42 -19.45 -36.04
C LYS A 289 -56.94 -19.45 -36.46
N ASP A 290 -56.46 -20.60 -36.94
CA ASP A 290 -55.09 -20.87 -37.43
C ASP A 290 -53.94 -20.68 -36.40
N TRP A 291 -54.12 -19.85 -35.36
CA TRP A 291 -53.25 -19.74 -34.17
C TRP A 291 -51.80 -19.42 -34.54
N THR A 292 -51.58 -18.54 -35.51
CA THR A 292 -50.24 -18.05 -35.83
C THR A 292 -49.63 -17.39 -34.60
N GLU A 293 -48.39 -17.78 -34.27
CA GLU A 293 -47.70 -17.29 -33.08
C GLU A 293 -46.21 -17.13 -33.35
N VAL A 294 -45.63 -16.05 -32.84
CA VAL A 294 -44.17 -15.87 -32.71
C VAL A 294 -43.86 -15.60 -31.25
N SER A 295 -42.75 -16.14 -30.75
CA SER A 295 -42.39 -15.96 -29.35
C SER A 295 -40.91 -16.23 -29.12
N GLY A 296 -40.25 -15.36 -28.36
CA GLY A 296 -38.90 -15.64 -27.91
C GLY A 296 -38.23 -14.45 -27.25
N TRP A 297 -37.09 -14.74 -26.61
CA TRP A 297 -36.15 -13.74 -26.12
C TRP A 297 -35.01 -13.58 -27.11
N SER A 298 -34.59 -12.34 -27.34
CA SER A 298 -33.28 -12.09 -27.92
C SER A 298 -32.19 -12.67 -27.01
N PRO A 299 -31.01 -13.02 -27.55
CA PRO A 299 -29.84 -13.23 -26.70
C PRO A 299 -29.55 -11.95 -25.89
N TRP A 300 -28.84 -12.12 -24.78
CA TRP A 300 -28.26 -10.98 -24.07
C TRP A 300 -27.19 -10.34 -24.95
N ALA A 301 -27.29 -9.02 -25.14
CA ALA A 301 -26.34 -8.24 -25.90
C ALA A 301 -25.69 -7.18 -25.02
N LYS A 302 -24.39 -6.94 -25.23
CA LYS A 302 -23.66 -5.85 -24.55
C LYS A 302 -24.19 -4.49 -25.01
N ALA A 303 -24.78 -3.74 -24.09
CA ALA A 303 -25.37 -2.43 -24.37
C ALA A 303 -24.46 -1.28 -23.94
N TYR A 304 -23.70 -1.45 -22.85
CA TYR A 304 -22.72 -0.47 -22.37
C TYR A 304 -21.60 -1.16 -21.60
N GLU A 305 -20.39 -0.62 -21.68
CA GLU A 305 -19.23 -1.06 -20.90
C GLU A 305 -18.56 0.14 -20.25
N ALA A 306 -18.36 0.07 -18.94
CA ALA A 306 -17.67 1.12 -18.19
C ALA A 306 -16.22 1.28 -18.69
N PRO A 307 -15.71 2.53 -18.77
CA PRO A 307 -14.32 2.78 -19.13
C PRO A 307 -13.32 1.97 -18.28
N GLY A 308 -12.13 1.74 -18.83
CA GLY A 308 -11.03 1.10 -18.08
C GLY A 308 -10.78 1.84 -16.76
N GLY A 309 -10.65 1.10 -15.65
CA GLY A 309 -10.45 1.68 -14.33
C GLY A 309 -11.71 2.06 -13.54
N TRP A 310 -12.89 1.79 -14.08
CA TRP A 310 -14.17 2.12 -13.46
C TRP A 310 -15.07 0.90 -13.32
N SER A 311 -15.82 0.80 -12.22
CA SER A 311 -16.89 -0.17 -12.02
C SER A 311 -18.22 0.55 -11.87
N ILE A 312 -19.28 -0.01 -12.42
CA ILE A 312 -20.65 0.44 -12.24
C ILE A 312 -21.13 -0.06 -10.87
N VAL A 313 -21.44 0.87 -9.97
CA VAL A 313 -22.02 0.55 -8.65
C VAL A 313 -23.51 0.84 -8.60
N GLU A 314 -24.00 1.68 -9.52
CA GLU A 314 -25.43 1.97 -9.66
C GLU A 314 -25.82 2.19 -11.12
N VAL A 315 -27.05 1.83 -11.46
CA VAL A 315 -27.70 2.06 -12.76
C VAL A 315 -29.12 2.53 -12.45
N ARG A 316 -29.61 3.55 -13.13
CA ARG A 316 -31.00 4.03 -13.08
C ARG A 316 -31.47 4.41 -14.49
N PRO A 317 -32.73 4.13 -14.87
CA PRO A 317 -33.71 3.31 -14.15
C PRO A 317 -33.30 1.82 -14.07
N ARG A 318 -33.87 1.08 -13.12
CA ARG A 318 -33.64 -0.37 -12.96
C ARG A 318 -34.87 -1.22 -13.27
N ALA A 319 -36.05 -0.62 -13.34
CA ALA A 319 -37.28 -1.36 -13.55
C ALA A 319 -37.35 -1.84 -15.01
N ASN A 320 -37.39 -3.16 -15.19
CA ASN A 320 -37.68 -3.78 -16.47
C ASN A 320 -39.02 -3.28 -17.02
N SER A 321 -39.16 -3.27 -18.34
CA SER A 321 -40.36 -2.80 -19.01
C SER A 321 -41.19 -3.96 -19.53
N ARG A 322 -42.52 -3.82 -19.44
CA ARG A 322 -43.47 -4.75 -20.04
C ARG A 322 -44.65 -3.99 -20.61
N HIS A 323 -45.14 -4.43 -21.76
CA HIS A 323 -46.39 -3.94 -22.32
C HIS A 323 -47.18 -5.06 -22.97
N THR A 324 -48.50 -5.04 -22.77
CA THR A 324 -49.44 -5.96 -23.40
C THR A 324 -50.52 -5.18 -24.12
N ALA A 325 -50.88 -5.62 -25.32
CA ALA A 325 -51.90 -4.98 -26.14
C ALA A 325 -52.63 -6.01 -27.02
N ASN A 326 -53.80 -5.61 -27.52
CA ASN A 326 -54.49 -6.31 -28.60
C ASN A 326 -54.50 -5.37 -29.81
N ILE A 327 -53.91 -5.79 -30.92
CA ILE A 327 -53.90 -4.98 -32.16
C ILE A 327 -54.92 -5.53 -33.15
N THR A 328 -55.68 -4.62 -33.78
CA THR A 328 -56.74 -4.93 -34.75
C THR A 328 -56.47 -4.32 -36.13
N SER A 329 -55.30 -3.70 -36.32
CA SER A 329 -54.87 -3.09 -37.57
C SER A 329 -53.44 -3.48 -37.95
N LYS A 330 -53.18 -3.42 -39.26
CA LYS A 330 -51.89 -3.73 -39.87
C LYS A 330 -50.81 -2.71 -39.53
N GLY A 331 -49.56 -3.12 -39.67
CA GLY A 331 -48.39 -2.25 -39.66
C GLY A 331 -47.73 -2.08 -38.29
N ARG A 332 -47.15 -0.88 -38.09
CA ARG A 332 -46.36 -0.53 -36.91
C ARG A 332 -47.23 0.10 -35.82
N HIS A 333 -47.10 -0.42 -34.62
CA HIS A 333 -47.74 0.07 -33.40
C HIS A 333 -46.69 0.61 -32.42
N GLN A 334 -46.97 1.72 -31.75
CA GLN A 334 -46.03 2.36 -30.83
C GLN A 334 -46.62 2.45 -29.43
N TYR A 335 -45.81 2.09 -28.43
CA TYR A 335 -46.20 2.08 -27.02
C TYR A 335 -45.14 2.78 -26.18
N ASP A 336 -45.41 4.03 -25.79
CA ASP A 336 -44.57 4.76 -24.85
C ASP A 336 -44.67 4.15 -23.45
N ARG A 337 -43.55 4.15 -22.74
CA ARG A 337 -43.44 3.61 -21.38
C ARG A 337 -43.37 4.73 -20.34
N PRO A 338 -43.94 4.53 -19.14
CA PRO A 338 -43.89 5.53 -18.08
C PRO A 338 -42.45 5.82 -17.66
N ALA A 339 -42.23 6.99 -17.06
CA ALA A 339 -40.95 7.32 -16.45
C ALA A 339 -40.60 6.31 -15.33
N GLY A 340 -39.31 6.05 -15.13
CA GLY A 340 -38.82 5.08 -14.13
C GLY A 340 -38.59 3.67 -14.68
N GLU A 341 -39.04 3.38 -15.90
CA GLU A 341 -38.76 2.15 -16.64
C GLU A 341 -37.57 2.29 -17.60
N VAL A 342 -36.89 1.18 -17.89
CA VAL A 342 -35.69 1.10 -18.75
C VAL A 342 -35.97 1.37 -20.23
N VAL A 343 -37.19 1.11 -20.68
CA VAL A 343 -37.64 1.42 -22.04
C VAL A 343 -38.29 2.80 -22.08
N ALA A 344 -38.00 3.55 -23.13
CA ALA A 344 -38.74 4.74 -23.50
C ALA A 344 -39.97 4.38 -24.36
N ARG A 345 -39.78 3.50 -25.35
CA ARG A 345 -40.82 3.08 -26.29
C ARG A 345 -40.60 1.66 -26.82
N PHE A 346 -41.69 0.90 -26.94
CA PHE A 346 -41.77 -0.29 -27.79
C PHE A 346 -42.41 0.09 -29.13
N GLU A 347 -41.82 -0.35 -30.23
CA GLU A 347 -42.44 -0.33 -31.55
C GLU A 347 -42.61 -1.78 -32.00
N VAL A 348 -43.83 -2.19 -32.34
CA VAL A 348 -44.16 -3.57 -32.71
C VAL A 348 -44.71 -3.57 -34.13
N TRP A 349 -44.14 -4.41 -34.98
CA TRP A 349 -44.65 -4.69 -36.32
C TRP A 349 -45.43 -5.99 -36.23
N GLY A 350 -46.73 -5.92 -36.48
CA GLY A 350 -47.66 -7.04 -36.32
C GLY A 350 -48.04 -7.67 -37.66
N ASP A 351 -49.33 -7.57 -38.01
CA ASP A 351 -49.92 -7.97 -39.29
C ASP A 351 -49.41 -7.10 -40.45
N HIS A 352 -49.14 -7.74 -41.60
CA HIS A 352 -48.91 -7.11 -42.90
C HIS A 352 -49.60 -7.92 -44.02
N ASP A 353 -49.22 -7.72 -45.26
CA ASP A 353 -49.70 -8.57 -46.35
C ASP A 353 -48.72 -9.73 -46.55
N GLY A 354 -49.15 -10.97 -46.26
CA GLY A 354 -48.43 -12.20 -46.58
C GLY A 354 -48.12 -13.08 -45.37
N ASP A 355 -46.96 -13.73 -45.38
CA ASP A 355 -46.44 -14.46 -44.22
C ASP A 355 -45.60 -13.49 -43.37
N GLU A 356 -46.00 -13.19 -42.14
CA GLU A 356 -45.25 -12.30 -41.23
C GLU A 356 -44.47 -13.03 -40.15
N ALA A 357 -44.93 -14.22 -39.75
CA ALA A 357 -44.32 -14.97 -38.66
C ALA A 357 -42.89 -15.41 -39.03
N GLY A 358 -41.91 -14.74 -38.40
CA GLY A 358 -40.47 -14.97 -38.62
C GLY A 358 -39.86 -14.22 -39.81
N THR A 359 -40.60 -13.31 -40.44
CA THR A 359 -40.18 -12.53 -41.63
C THR A 359 -40.46 -11.03 -41.49
N TRP A 360 -41.52 -10.65 -40.78
CA TRP A 360 -41.93 -9.26 -40.55
C TRP A 360 -42.26 -8.96 -39.10
N THR A 361 -42.86 -9.90 -38.35
CA THR A 361 -43.28 -9.63 -36.98
C THR A 361 -42.08 -9.48 -36.04
N HIS A 362 -41.78 -8.25 -35.63
CA HIS A 362 -40.63 -7.92 -34.79
C HIS A 362 -40.94 -6.78 -33.82
N VAL A 363 -40.05 -6.57 -32.86
CA VAL A 363 -40.08 -5.45 -31.93
C VAL A 363 -38.79 -4.64 -32.04
N ARG A 364 -38.94 -3.32 -32.07
CA ARG A 364 -37.85 -2.37 -31.86
C ARG A 364 -38.05 -1.67 -30.52
N VAL A 365 -37.00 -1.68 -29.71
CA VAL A 365 -36.99 -1.09 -28.38
C VAL A 365 -36.09 0.13 -28.36
N SER A 366 -36.67 1.27 -28.05
CA SER A 366 -35.93 2.50 -27.75
C SER A 366 -35.71 2.58 -26.24
N TRP A 367 -34.45 2.48 -25.82
CA TRP A 367 -34.07 2.56 -24.41
C TRP A 367 -34.08 3.98 -23.90
N ARG A 368 -34.37 4.15 -22.62
CA ARG A 368 -34.23 5.45 -21.95
C ARG A 368 -32.75 5.70 -21.63
N PRO A 369 -32.25 6.95 -21.72
CA PRO A 369 -30.93 7.27 -21.21
C PRO A 369 -30.80 6.83 -19.75
N MET A 370 -29.72 6.11 -19.45
CA MET A 370 -29.46 5.60 -18.11
C MET A 370 -28.47 6.51 -17.39
N GLN A 371 -28.70 6.71 -16.11
CA GLN A 371 -27.74 7.29 -15.18
C GLN A 371 -26.96 6.15 -14.53
N VAL A 372 -25.64 6.16 -14.66
CA VAL A 372 -24.77 5.19 -14.00
C VAL A 372 -23.90 5.90 -12.98
N LEU A 373 -23.71 5.29 -11.82
CA LEU A 373 -22.71 5.73 -10.85
C LEU A 373 -21.47 4.86 -11.04
N LEU A 374 -20.39 5.50 -11.49
CA LEU A 374 -19.10 4.85 -11.67
C LEU A 374 -18.26 5.05 -10.41
N LYS A 375 -17.55 4.00 -10.00
CA LYS A 375 -16.57 4.02 -8.91
C LYS A 375 -15.22 3.63 -9.48
N ALA A 376 -14.19 4.44 -9.21
CA ALA A 376 -12.83 4.10 -9.62
C ALA A 376 -12.40 2.78 -8.96
N THR A 377 -11.75 1.90 -9.71
CA THR A 377 -11.25 0.61 -9.20
C THR A 377 -9.81 0.69 -8.71
N ALA A 378 -9.09 1.70 -9.17
CA ALA A 378 -7.69 1.94 -8.86
C ALA A 378 -7.33 3.43 -9.07
N PRO A 379 -6.28 3.93 -8.39
CA PRO A 379 -5.73 5.26 -8.66
C PRO A 379 -5.25 5.36 -10.11
N ASP A 380 -5.32 6.56 -10.71
CA ASP A 380 -4.96 6.80 -12.12
C ASP A 380 -3.53 6.35 -12.45
N TRP A 381 -2.60 6.52 -11.51
CA TRP A 381 -1.19 6.15 -11.70
C TRP A 381 -0.94 4.63 -11.72
N LEU A 382 -1.96 3.82 -11.43
CA LEU A 382 -1.88 2.36 -11.46
C LEU A 382 -2.48 1.73 -12.71
N ARG A 383 -3.24 2.53 -13.48
CA ARG A 383 -4.05 2.07 -14.60
C ARG A 383 -3.26 1.92 -15.89
#